data_AF-A0A814TMI2-F1
#
_entry.id   AF-A0A814TMI2-F1
#
_cell.length_a   1.000
_cell.length_b   1.000
_cell.length_c   1.000
_cell.angle_alpha   90.00
_cell.angle_beta   90.00
_cell.angle_gamma   90.00
#
_symmetry.space_group_name_H-M   'P 1'
#
loop_
_entity.id
_entity.type
_entity.pdbx_description
1 polymer ?
#
loop_
_entity_poly.entity_id
_entity_poly.type
_entity_poly.pdbx_seq_one_letter_code
_entity_poly.pdbx_strand_id
1 'polypeptide(L)'
;MRRALSPSTMVSTFSSPAKRPKMVVSRNTTVNIDRIHSELDVVTIPRSYQTELMEQAKHENLIICLPTGSGKTYIAVMLIKEMAHTIRASIRDGGKRTIFLAKTVALVQQQSDYIRFHTDLSVGKYYGELG
;
A
#
# COMPACT_ATOMS: atom_id res chain seq x y z
N MET A 1 -39.69 37.49 30.30
CA MET A 1 -38.55 37.87 31.15
C MET A 1 -38.45 36.90 32.34
N ARG A 2 -37.36 36.12 32.38
CA ARG A 2 -36.59 35.54 33.52
C ARG A 2 -37.30 35.07 34.82
N ARG A 3 -37.07 33.79 35.16
CA ARG A 3 -36.38 33.26 36.37
C ARG A 3 -36.43 31.71 36.29
N ALA A 4 -35.36 30.99 35.96
CA ALA A 4 -34.14 30.68 36.71
C ALA A 4 -34.42 30.01 38.07
N LEU A 5 -34.24 28.69 38.11
CA LEU A 5 -33.96 27.89 39.32
C LEU A 5 -32.81 26.94 38.98
N SER A 6 -31.68 27.07 39.68
CA SER A 6 -30.68 26.00 39.82
C SER A 6 -31.11 25.08 40.94
N PRO A 7 -30.65 23.81 40.96
CA PRO A 7 -29.55 23.55 41.89
C PRO A 7 -28.47 22.64 41.31
N SER A 8 -27.25 23.01 41.67
CA SER A 8 -26.00 22.27 41.55
C SER A 8 -26.08 20.87 42.16
N THR A 9 -25.47 19.87 41.53
CA THR A 9 -24.61 18.88 42.20
C THR A 9 -23.56 18.39 41.20
N MET A 10 -22.33 18.35 41.66
CA MET A 10 -21.09 18.13 40.91
C MET A 10 -20.56 16.72 41.20
N VAL A 11 -19.78 16.18 40.25
CA VAL A 11 -18.78 15.09 40.36
C VAL A 11 -19.26 13.62 40.21
N SER A 12 -18.95 13.03 39.05
CA SER A 12 -17.78 12.13 38.94
C SER A 12 -17.36 11.96 37.47
N THR A 13 -16.10 12.32 37.19
CA THR A 13 -15.43 12.02 35.92
C THR A 13 -14.99 10.57 35.91
N PHE A 14 -15.53 9.77 34.99
CA PHE A 14 -14.86 8.57 34.49
C PHE A 14 -14.44 8.84 33.04
N SER A 15 -13.13 8.88 32.82
CA SER A 15 -12.50 9.06 31.53
C SER A 15 -12.39 7.72 30.80
N SER A 16 -12.82 7.71 29.52
CA SER A 16 -12.67 6.66 28.48
C SER A 16 -13.65 5.48 28.55
N PRO A 17 -14.23 4.99 27.41
CA PRO A 17 -13.48 4.60 26.21
C PRO A 17 -14.05 5.05 24.84
N ALA A 18 -13.18 4.97 23.83
CA ALA A 18 -13.38 5.20 22.41
C ALA A 18 -14.79 4.87 21.85
N LYS A 19 -15.48 5.89 21.34
CA LYS A 19 -16.68 5.74 20.49
C LYS A 19 -16.29 5.09 19.16
N ARG A 20 -16.51 3.78 19.02
CA ARG A 20 -16.62 3.17 17.68
C ARG A 20 -17.90 3.70 17.02
N PRO A 21 -17.85 4.20 15.76
CA PRO A 21 -19.05 4.64 15.07
C PRO A 21 -20.01 3.45 14.89
N LYS A 22 -21.29 3.65 15.23
CA LYS A 22 -22.33 2.66 14.99
C LYS A 22 -22.63 2.64 13.49
N MET A 23 -22.35 1.52 12.84
CA MET A 23 -22.66 1.30 11.43
C MET A 23 -24.18 1.06 11.28
N VAL A 24 -24.90 2.07 10.80
CA VAL A 24 -26.33 1.96 10.47
C VAL A 24 -26.41 1.50 9.01
N VAL A 25 -26.74 0.23 8.78
CA VAL A 25 -26.99 -0.28 7.42
C VAL A 25 -28.40 0.11 7.01
N SER A 26 -28.52 1.20 6.26
CA SER A 26 -29.76 1.59 5.58
C SER A 26 -29.90 0.76 4.32
N ARG A 27 -30.92 -0.12 4.28
CA ARG A 27 -31.28 -0.84 3.05
C ARG A 27 -31.99 0.15 2.15
N ASN A 28 -31.34 0.43 1.01
CA ASN A 28 -31.84 1.04 -0.23
C ASN A 28 -30.91 2.18 -0.66
N THR A 29 -29.75 1.83 -1.20
CA THR A 29 -28.88 2.77 -1.89
C THR A 29 -28.70 2.29 -3.32
N THR A 30 -29.31 3.01 -4.26
CA THR A 30 -28.97 2.91 -5.67
C THR A 30 -27.51 3.29 -5.80
N VAL A 31 -26.65 2.28 -5.96
CA VAL A 31 -25.20 2.48 -6.09
C VAL A 31 -24.97 3.26 -7.38
N ASN A 32 -24.56 4.52 -7.25
CA ASN A 32 -24.18 5.35 -8.38
C ASN A 32 -22.79 4.87 -8.84
N ILE A 33 -22.78 4.03 -9.89
CA ILE A 33 -21.60 3.31 -10.38
C ILE A 33 -20.49 4.28 -10.83
N ASP A 34 -20.85 5.51 -11.22
CA ASP A 34 -19.92 6.52 -11.70
C ASP A 34 -18.98 7.05 -10.59
N ARG A 35 -19.37 6.90 -9.31
CA ARG A 35 -18.57 7.34 -8.15
C ARG A 35 -17.60 6.29 -7.59
N ILE A 36 -17.56 5.09 -8.18
CA ILE A 36 -16.62 4.03 -7.81
C ILE A 36 -15.28 4.17 -8.57
N HIS A 37 -15.14 5.19 -9.44
CA HIS A 37 -14.00 5.31 -10.35
C HIS A 37 -12.72 5.97 -9.79
N SER A 38 -12.63 6.34 -8.51
CA SER A 38 -11.43 7.03 -7.98
C SER A 38 -10.70 6.34 -6.83
N GLU A 39 -11.02 5.09 -6.50
CA GLU A 39 -10.38 4.37 -5.38
C GLU A 39 -10.38 2.85 -5.53
N LEU A 40 -10.50 2.35 -6.76
CA LEU A 40 -10.01 1.01 -7.06
C LEU A 40 -8.54 1.14 -7.41
N ASP A 41 -7.68 0.53 -6.58
CA ASP A 41 -6.44 -0.06 -7.09
C ASP A 41 -6.77 -0.62 -8.47
N VAL A 42 -6.10 -0.17 -9.54
CA VAL A 42 -6.30 -0.76 -10.86
C VAL A 42 -5.85 -2.20 -10.72
N VAL A 43 -6.78 -3.11 -10.41
CA VAL A 43 -6.55 -4.54 -10.21
C VAL A 43 -6.18 -5.07 -11.58
N THR A 44 -4.91 -4.93 -11.90
CA THR A 44 -4.33 -5.45 -13.12
C THR A 44 -4.19 -6.93 -12.87
N ILE A 45 -5.00 -7.73 -13.55
CA ILE A 45 -4.90 -9.18 -13.45
C ILE A 45 -3.59 -9.59 -14.14
N PRO A 46 -2.62 -10.18 -13.42
CA PRO A 46 -1.36 -10.61 -14.02
C PRO A 46 -1.61 -11.68 -15.07
N ARG A 47 -0.78 -11.68 -16.12
CA ARG A 47 -0.79 -12.78 -17.10
C ARG A 47 -0.23 -14.03 -16.43
N SER A 48 -0.67 -15.22 -16.87
CA SER A 48 -0.25 -16.51 -16.27
C SER A 48 1.26 -16.64 -16.11
N TYR A 49 2.03 -16.32 -17.15
CA TYR A 49 3.50 -16.38 -17.10
C TYR A 49 4.11 -15.41 -16.08
N GLN A 50 3.48 -14.27 -15.83
CA GLN A 50 3.98 -13.29 -14.86
C GLN A 50 3.82 -13.83 -13.44
N THR A 51 2.69 -14.47 -13.16
CA THR A 51 2.42 -15.13 -11.87
C THR A 51 3.35 -16.31 -11.65
N GLU A 52 3.54 -17.16 -12.67
CA GLU A 52 4.44 -18.32 -12.60
C GLU A 52 5.89 -17.92 -12.32
N LEU A 53 6.42 -16.94 -13.07
CA LEU A 53 7.78 -16.44 -12.89
C LEU A 53 7.97 -15.76 -11.52
N MET A 54 6.97 -15.03 -11.05
CA MET A 54 7.02 -14.42 -9.71
C MET A 54 7.03 -15.49 -8.62
N GLU A 55 6.19 -16.53 -8.76
CA GLU A 55 6.13 -17.62 -7.79
C GLU A 55 7.45 -18.38 -7.73
N GLN A 56 8.08 -18.68 -8.87
CA GLN A 56 9.43 -19.26 -8.91
C GLN A 56 10.46 -18.36 -8.21
N ALA A 57 10.43 -17.05 -8.48
CA ALA A 57 11.35 -16.08 -7.89
C ALA A 57 11.19 -15.89 -6.37
N LYS A 58 10.11 -16.40 -5.75
CA LYS A 58 9.96 -16.42 -4.28
C LYS A 58 10.85 -17.46 -3.62
N HIS A 59 11.13 -18.55 -4.31
CA HIS A 59 11.82 -19.72 -3.75
C HIS A 59 13.31 -19.75 -4.13
N GLU A 60 13.67 -19.18 -5.27
CA GLU A 60 15.05 -19.19 -5.77
C GLU A 60 15.46 -17.92 -6.54
N ASN A 61 16.77 -17.78 -6.77
CA ASN A 61 17.30 -16.67 -7.56
C ASN A 61 17.05 -16.92 -9.05
N LEU A 62 16.28 -16.04 -9.70
CA LEU A 62 15.82 -16.23 -11.08
C LEU A 62 16.31 -15.10 -12.00
N ILE A 63 16.85 -15.48 -13.18
CA ILE A 63 17.14 -14.54 -14.28
C ILE A 63 16.02 -14.64 -15.32
N ILE A 64 15.26 -13.56 -15.48
CA ILE A 64 14.10 -13.53 -16.39
C ILE A 64 14.45 -12.86 -17.71
N CYS A 65 14.47 -13.65 -18.79
CA CYS A 65 14.74 -13.19 -20.15
C CYS A 65 13.43 -13.01 -20.95
N LEU A 66 12.85 -11.80 -20.89
CA LEU A 66 11.63 -11.46 -21.64
C LEU A 66 11.83 -10.21 -22.51
N PRO A 67 11.12 -10.08 -23.65
CA PRO A 67 11.20 -8.88 -24.49
C PRO A 67 10.70 -7.63 -23.75
N THR A 68 11.06 -6.46 -24.28
CA THR A 68 10.54 -5.18 -23.78
C THR A 68 9.01 -5.12 -23.96
N GLY A 69 8.32 -4.42 -23.05
CA GLY A 69 6.85 -4.37 -23.06
C GLY A 69 6.13 -5.57 -22.42
N SER A 70 6.82 -6.68 -22.14
CA SER A 70 6.20 -7.86 -21.48
C SER A 70 5.88 -7.68 -19.98
N GLY A 71 6.13 -6.50 -19.41
CA GLY A 71 5.83 -6.24 -18.00
C GLY A 71 6.82 -6.85 -17.00
N LYS A 72 8.11 -6.93 -17.34
CA LYS A 72 9.18 -7.39 -16.42
C LYS A 72 9.19 -6.63 -15.09
N THR A 73 9.04 -5.31 -15.13
CA THR A 73 8.91 -4.49 -13.92
C THR A 73 7.71 -4.93 -13.07
N TYR A 74 6.59 -5.25 -13.70
CA TYR A 74 5.40 -5.66 -12.98
C TYR A 74 5.61 -6.99 -12.22
N ILE A 75 6.34 -7.95 -12.81
CA ILE A 75 6.78 -9.17 -12.13
C ILE A 75 7.58 -8.83 -10.86
N ALA A 76 8.56 -7.92 -10.96
CA ALA A 76 9.36 -7.50 -9.81
C ALA A 76 8.50 -6.81 -8.73
N VAL A 77 7.53 -5.97 -9.13
CA VAL A 77 6.59 -5.34 -8.19
C VAL A 77 5.73 -6.38 -7.48
N MET A 78 5.22 -7.39 -8.17
CA MET A 78 4.47 -8.48 -7.53
C MET A 78 5.34 -9.22 -6.51
N LEU A 79 6.58 -9.53 -6.85
CA LEU A 79 7.51 -10.16 -5.90
C LEU A 79 7.76 -9.28 -4.66
N ILE A 80 7.94 -7.97 -4.85
CA ILE A 80 8.08 -7.02 -3.75
C ILE A 80 6.86 -7.02 -2.83
N LYS A 81 5.64 -7.07 -3.39
CA LYS A 81 4.40 -7.17 -2.60
C LYS A 81 4.35 -8.44 -1.76
N GLU A 82 4.66 -9.58 -2.37
CA GLU A 82 4.68 -10.88 -1.67
C GLU A 82 5.70 -10.87 -0.52
N MET A 83 6.86 -10.24 -0.73
CA MET A 83 7.91 -10.13 0.28
C MET A 83 7.67 -9.00 1.31
N ALA A 84 6.60 -8.22 1.19
CA ALA A 84 6.36 -7.01 1.98
C ALA A 84 6.42 -7.26 3.50
N HIS A 85 5.94 -8.41 3.96
CA HIS A 85 6.00 -8.78 5.38
C HIS A 85 7.45 -8.85 5.90
N THR A 86 8.37 -9.44 5.14
CA THR A 86 9.80 -9.46 5.49
C THR A 86 10.45 -8.09 5.36
N ILE A 87 9.98 -7.27 4.42
CA ILE A 87 10.55 -5.94 4.16
C ILE A 87 10.19 -4.96 5.29
N ARG A 88 8.96 -5.04 5.82
CA ARG A 88 8.51 -4.16 6.92
C ARG A 88 9.17 -4.48 8.26
N ALA A 89 9.66 -5.71 8.44
CA ALA A 89 10.34 -6.09 9.68
C ALA A 89 11.62 -5.25 9.90
N SER A 90 11.95 -5.06 11.18
CA SER A 90 13.21 -4.45 11.60
C SER A 90 14.37 -5.31 11.13
N ILE A 91 15.47 -4.69 10.70
CA ILE A 91 16.70 -5.41 10.31
C ILE A 91 17.22 -6.24 11.49
N ARG A 92 17.03 -5.77 12.73
CA ARG A 92 17.44 -6.50 13.95
C ARG A 92 16.67 -7.81 14.14
N ASP A 93 15.46 -7.88 13.61
CA ASP A 93 14.56 -9.04 13.73
C ASP A 93 14.59 -9.91 12.45
N GLY A 94 15.64 -9.79 11.64
CA GLY A 94 15.78 -10.54 10.39
C GLY A 94 15.01 -9.95 9.20
N GLY A 95 14.54 -8.70 9.31
CA GLY A 95 13.89 -7.99 8.23
C GLY A 95 14.81 -7.77 7.02
N LYS A 96 14.22 -7.79 5.83
CA LYS A 96 14.92 -7.67 4.55
C LYS A 96 14.77 -6.26 3.96
N ARG A 97 15.65 -5.90 3.03
CA ARG A 97 15.54 -4.67 2.25
C ARG A 97 15.65 -5.02 0.77
N THR A 98 14.77 -4.44 -0.03
CA THR A 98 14.75 -4.67 -1.48
C THR A 98 15.43 -3.51 -2.18
N ILE A 99 16.34 -3.83 -3.09
CA ILE A 99 17.05 -2.85 -3.92
C ILE A 99 16.61 -3.09 -5.36
N PHE A 100 16.16 -2.02 -6.04
CA PHE A 100 15.84 -2.03 -7.46
C PHE A 100 16.86 -1.17 -8.20
N LEU A 101 17.67 -1.80 -9.05
CA LEU A 101 18.71 -1.11 -9.82
C LEU A 101 18.18 -0.71 -11.20
N ALA A 102 18.49 0.51 -11.61
CA ALA A 102 18.13 1.04 -12.93
C ALA A 102 19.32 1.74 -13.58
N LYS A 103 19.38 1.72 -14.92
CA LYS A 103 20.54 2.21 -15.70
C LYS A 103 20.69 3.73 -15.69
N THR A 104 19.60 4.47 -15.61
CA THR A 104 19.60 5.94 -15.75
C THR A 104 18.80 6.59 -14.63
N VAL A 105 19.09 7.85 -14.32
CA VAL A 105 18.37 8.63 -13.30
C VAL A 105 16.87 8.72 -13.63
N ALA A 106 16.52 8.95 -14.89
CA ALA A 106 15.12 8.98 -15.33
C ALA A 106 14.40 7.65 -15.05
N LEU A 107 15.07 6.51 -15.26
CA LEU A 107 14.51 5.21 -14.92
C LEU A 107 14.40 5.03 -13.41
N VAL A 108 15.38 5.45 -12.61
CA VAL A 108 15.26 5.41 -11.13
C VAL A 108 14.00 6.15 -10.69
N GLN A 109 13.75 7.35 -11.22
CA GLN A 109 12.56 8.13 -10.90
C GLN A 109 11.27 7.41 -11.31
N GLN A 110 11.17 6.96 -12.56
CA GLN A 110 9.99 6.25 -13.06
C GLN A 110 9.69 4.96 -12.30
N GLN A 111 10.70 4.11 -12.08
CA GLN A 111 10.50 2.81 -11.44
C GLN A 111 10.14 2.96 -9.96
N SER A 112 10.74 3.91 -9.25
CA SER A 112 10.40 4.15 -7.84
C SER A 112 8.99 4.70 -7.67
N ASP A 113 8.52 5.59 -8.55
CA ASP A 113 7.12 6.05 -8.54
C ASP A 113 6.18 4.90 -8.85
N TYR A 114 6.54 4.05 -9.81
CA TYR A 114 5.77 2.85 -10.13
C TYR A 114 5.67 1.88 -8.94
N ILE A 115 6.78 1.62 -8.22
CA ILE A 115 6.76 0.77 -7.02
C ILE A 115 5.94 1.41 -5.90
N ARG A 116 6.08 2.72 -5.67
CA ARG A 116 5.32 3.45 -4.64
C ARG A 116 3.82 3.50 -4.95
N PHE A 117 3.46 3.58 -6.22
CA PHE A 117 2.04 3.54 -6.61
C PHE A 117 1.42 2.16 -6.37
N HIS A 118 2.17 1.09 -6.64
CA HIS A 118 1.63 -0.26 -6.52
C HIS A 118 1.80 -0.86 -5.12
N THR A 119 2.62 -0.28 -4.25
CA THR A 119 2.91 -0.85 -2.92
C THR A 119 2.78 0.22 -1.85
N ASP A 120 2.33 -0.17 -0.66
CA ASP A 120 2.29 0.66 0.54
C ASP A 120 3.62 0.64 1.32
N LEU A 121 4.73 0.29 0.65
CA LEU A 121 6.06 0.24 1.24
C LEU A 121 6.75 1.62 1.18
N SER A 122 7.65 1.86 2.13
CA SER A 122 8.51 3.04 2.10
C SER A 122 9.58 2.90 1.00
N VAL A 123 9.41 3.62 -0.11
CA VAL A 123 10.36 3.67 -1.24
C VAL A 123 11.19 4.95 -1.19
N GLY A 124 12.52 4.80 -1.18
CA GLY A 124 13.49 5.87 -1.39
C GLY A 124 14.16 5.78 -2.76
N LYS A 125 14.72 6.90 -3.24
CA LYS A 125 15.46 6.99 -4.51
C LYS A 125 16.88 7.48 -4.22
N TYR A 126 17.89 6.88 -4.85
CA TYR A 126 19.29 7.26 -4.70
C TYR A 126 19.96 7.28 -6.08
N TYR A 127 20.65 8.36 -6.40
CA TYR A 127 21.48 8.53 -7.60
C TYR A 127 22.52 9.63 -7.35
N GLY A 128 23.54 9.74 -8.19
CA GLY A 128 24.76 10.52 -7.90
C GLY A 128 24.59 12.01 -7.62
N GLU A 129 23.46 12.62 -7.98
CA GLU A 129 23.16 14.04 -7.70
C GLU A 129 22.39 14.25 -6.37
N LEU A 130 21.94 13.17 -5.73
CA LEU A 130 21.23 13.17 -4.44
C LEU A 130 22.19 13.00 -3.23
N GLY A 131 23.50 13.09 -3.47
CA GLY A 131 24.57 12.90 -2.48
C GLY A 131 25.29 14.19 -2.15
#